data_AF-X6CEP3-F1
#
_entry.id   AF-X6CEP3-F1
#
_cell.length_a   1.000
_cell.length_b   1.000
_cell.length_c   1.000
_cell.angle_alpha   90.00
_cell.angle_beta   90.00
_cell.angle_gamma   90.00
#
_symmetry.space_group_name_H-M   'P 1'
#
loop_
_entity.id
_entity.type
_entity.pdbx_description
1 polymer ?
#
loop_
_entity_poly.entity_id
_entity_poly.type
_entity_poly.pdbx_seq_one_letter_code
_entity_poly.pdbx_strand_id
1 'polypeptide(L)'
;MAEWLRGLDHWIGNSPGYFAGRPVLLDLNVLKPQPSEIASLVTELGTRGIRIYAIELEGASLGAELPPLLVGAKEATTDGLLPGRKGGQEGSGREGKAEGRAPDDRADTGAAAKGKAGASKTGESEPQVSHYDSGTLMIKAPIRSGQAIMHAHGDVIVLGSVASGSEIVAAGSIHVYGTLRGRASAGALGNTAARIFCRRNEAELLSVDGWYITAEEMEGVSRGKPVQAFLDGEGLRVETLS
;
A
#
# COMPACT_ATOMS: atom_id res chain seq x y z
N MET A 1 -27.94 0.55 -7.24
CA MET A 1 -26.76 -0.25 -7.65
C MET A 1 -26.32 0.04 -9.09
N ALA A 2 -27.20 -0.08 -10.09
CA ALA A 2 -26.83 0.09 -11.51
C ALA A 2 -26.21 1.46 -11.88
N GLU A 3 -26.69 2.55 -11.28
CA GLU A 3 -26.15 3.90 -11.53
C GLU A 3 -24.75 4.09 -10.92
N TRP A 4 -24.52 3.54 -9.73
CA TRP A 4 -23.20 3.54 -9.08
C TRP A 4 -22.18 2.76 -9.91
N LEU A 5 -22.55 1.60 -10.46
CA LEU A 5 -21.68 0.81 -11.34
C LEU A 5 -21.29 1.56 -12.61
N ARG A 6 -22.20 2.34 -13.22
CA ARG A 6 -21.85 3.20 -14.36
C ARG A 6 -20.86 4.28 -13.98
N GLY A 7 -21.00 4.86 -12.78
CA GLY A 7 -20.03 5.81 -12.23
C GLY A 7 -18.66 5.17 -12.02
N LEU A 8 -18.63 3.95 -11.47
CA LEU A 8 -17.42 3.16 -11.31
C LEU A 8 -16.77 2.82 -12.66
N ASP A 9 -17.56 2.43 -13.67
CA ASP A 9 -17.08 2.13 -15.02
C ASP A 9 -16.43 3.36 -15.67
N HIS A 10 -17.05 4.53 -15.53
CA HIS A 10 -16.48 5.80 -15.98
C HIS A 10 -15.14 6.11 -15.28
N TRP A 11 -15.08 5.85 -13.97
CA TRP A 11 -13.86 6.06 -13.18
C TRP A 11 -12.73 5.11 -13.55
N ILE A 12 -13.02 3.81 -13.74
CA ILE A 12 -12.05 2.81 -14.21
C ILE A 12 -11.52 3.19 -15.60
N GLY A 13 -12.39 3.67 -16.49
CA GLY A 13 -11.98 4.16 -17.81
C GLY A 13 -10.96 5.30 -17.75
N ASN A 14 -11.09 6.18 -16.76
CA ASN A 14 -10.17 7.30 -16.55
C ASN A 14 -8.90 6.91 -15.75
N SER A 15 -8.86 5.71 -15.14
CA SER A 15 -7.72 5.23 -14.35
C SER A 15 -7.41 3.75 -14.63
N PRO A 16 -6.93 3.42 -15.85
CA PRO A 16 -6.64 2.05 -16.24
C PRO A 16 -5.61 1.41 -15.31
N GLY A 17 -5.88 0.19 -14.84
CA GLY A 17 -4.96 -0.56 -13.99
C GLY A 17 -5.00 -0.22 -12.51
N TYR A 18 -5.85 0.71 -12.05
CA TYR A 18 -5.95 1.06 -10.63
C TYR A 18 -6.21 -0.15 -9.72
N PHE A 19 -7.03 -1.10 -10.18
CA PHE A 19 -7.37 -2.33 -9.47
C PHE A 19 -6.57 -3.55 -9.92
N ALA A 20 -5.66 -3.41 -10.89
CA ALA A 20 -4.93 -4.54 -11.45
C ALA A 20 -4.05 -5.20 -10.37
N GLY A 21 -4.41 -6.43 -10.01
CA GLY A 21 -3.67 -7.24 -9.02
C GLY A 21 -3.85 -6.83 -7.56
N ARG A 22 -4.67 -5.82 -7.24
CA ARG A 22 -4.84 -5.32 -5.87
C ARG A 22 -6.02 -6.01 -5.18
N PRO A 23 -5.87 -6.47 -3.91
CA PRO A 23 -7.00 -6.93 -3.13
C PRO A 23 -7.90 -5.74 -2.79
N VAL A 24 -9.20 -5.88 -3.05
CA VAL A 24 -10.20 -4.85 -2.71
C VAL A 24 -11.05 -5.34 -1.56
N LEU A 25 -11.21 -4.51 -0.54
CA LEU A 25 -12.21 -4.69 0.50
C LEU A 25 -13.52 -4.03 0.05
N LEU A 26 -14.63 -4.74 0.20
CA LEU A 26 -15.96 -4.23 -0.13
C LEU A 26 -16.74 -3.97 1.16
N ASP A 27 -16.86 -2.70 1.55
CA ASP A 27 -17.73 -2.29 2.66
C ASP A 27 -19.17 -2.11 2.20
N LEU A 28 -20.08 -2.84 2.84
CA LEU A 28 -21.51 -2.85 2.56
C LEU A 28 -22.36 -2.43 3.77
N ASN A 29 -21.75 -1.95 4.87
CA ASN A 29 -22.45 -1.58 6.09
C ASN A 29 -23.49 -0.47 5.90
N VAL A 30 -23.27 0.42 4.92
CA VAL A 30 -24.22 1.50 4.58
C VAL A 30 -25.44 0.96 3.83
N LEU A 31 -25.22 0.06 2.87
CA LEU A 31 -26.28 -0.42 1.97
C LEU A 31 -27.06 -1.60 2.55
N LYS A 32 -26.43 -2.41 3.41
CA LYS A 32 -26.97 -3.66 4.00
C LYS A 32 -27.78 -4.51 2.99
N PRO A 33 -27.23 -4.83 1.81
CA PRO A 33 -27.95 -5.55 0.77
C PRO A 33 -28.18 -7.02 1.15
N GLN A 34 -29.11 -7.68 0.45
CA GLN A 34 -29.38 -9.10 0.65
C GLN A 34 -28.24 -9.97 0.08
N PRO A 35 -27.98 -11.19 0.61
CA PRO A 35 -26.88 -12.04 0.15
C PRO A 35 -26.85 -12.32 -1.36
N SER A 36 -28.01 -12.45 -2.01
CA SER A 36 -28.13 -12.63 -3.46
C SER A 36 -27.66 -11.40 -4.26
N GLU A 37 -27.86 -10.21 -3.72
CA GLU A 37 -27.42 -8.95 -4.31
C GLU A 37 -25.90 -8.78 -4.14
N ILE A 38 -25.36 -9.21 -2.99
CA ILE A 38 -23.91 -9.25 -2.75
C ILE A 38 -23.22 -10.15 -3.76
N ALA A 39 -23.75 -11.36 -3.98
CA ALA A 39 -23.20 -12.29 -4.96
C ALA A 39 -23.21 -11.73 -6.39
N SER A 40 -24.31 -11.08 -6.76
CA SER A 40 -24.44 -10.42 -8.06
C SER A 40 -23.42 -9.29 -8.22
N LEU A 41 -23.26 -8.46 -7.18
CA LEU A 41 -22.28 -7.36 -7.16
C LEU A 41 -20.83 -7.86 -7.25
N VAL A 42 -20.45 -8.86 -6.45
CA VAL A 42 -19.10 -9.46 -6.50
C VAL A 42 -18.82 -10.02 -7.90
N THR A 43 -19.80 -10.67 -8.52
CA THR A 43 -19.68 -11.17 -9.90
C THR A 43 -19.46 -10.03 -10.89
N GLU A 44 -20.28 -8.98 -10.81
CA GLU A 44 -20.16 -7.81 -11.69
C GLU A 44 -18.83 -7.07 -11.53
N LEU A 45 -18.29 -6.96 -10.31
CA LEU A 45 -16.96 -6.41 -10.05
C LEU A 45 -15.86 -7.32 -10.61
N GLY A 46 -16.02 -8.64 -10.48
CA GLY A 46 -15.13 -9.63 -11.07
C GLY A 46 -15.03 -9.52 -12.60
N THR A 47 -16.15 -9.30 -13.30
CA THR A 47 -16.14 -9.08 -14.77
C THR A 47 -15.35 -7.84 -15.19
N ARG A 48 -15.16 -6.89 -14.26
CA ARG A 48 -14.40 -5.64 -14.46
C ARG A 48 -12.94 -5.77 -14.01
N GLY A 49 -12.49 -6.98 -13.67
CA GLY A 49 -11.12 -7.25 -13.20
C GLY A 49 -10.87 -6.82 -11.76
N ILE A 50 -11.91 -6.51 -10.98
CA ILE A 50 -11.82 -6.15 -9.57
C ILE A 50 -12.03 -7.41 -8.74
N ARG A 51 -11.00 -7.83 -8.00
CA ARG A 51 -11.08 -8.99 -7.11
C ARG A 51 -11.36 -8.54 -5.68
N ILE A 52 -12.54 -8.91 -5.19
CA ILE A 52 -12.94 -8.67 -3.80
C ILE A 52 -12.29 -9.72 -2.91
N TYR A 53 -11.49 -9.27 -1.95
CA TYR A 53 -10.72 -10.12 -1.05
C TYR A 53 -11.50 -10.45 0.22
N ALA A 54 -12.26 -9.49 0.72
CA ALA A 54 -13.16 -9.66 1.86
C ALA A 54 -14.32 -8.67 1.74
N ILE A 55 -15.36 -8.90 2.53
CA ILE A 55 -16.54 -8.05 2.62
C ILE A 55 -16.69 -7.57 4.06
N GLU A 56 -16.95 -6.28 4.25
CA GLU A 56 -17.30 -5.74 5.55
C GLU A 56 -18.81 -5.55 5.62
N LEU A 57 -19.46 -6.32 6.49
CA LEU A 57 -20.91 -6.27 6.68
C LEU A 57 -21.29 -6.83 8.05
N GLU A 58 -21.75 -5.96 8.95
CA GLU A 58 -22.14 -6.30 10.31
C GLU A 58 -23.37 -7.21 10.37
N GLY A 59 -23.30 -8.25 11.20
CA GLY A 59 -24.44 -9.12 11.51
C GLY A 59 -24.87 -10.06 10.37
N ALA A 60 -24.14 -10.10 9.26
CA ALA A 60 -24.40 -11.01 8.16
C ALA A 60 -23.64 -12.35 8.34
N SER A 61 -24.12 -13.38 7.66
CA SER A 61 -23.38 -14.62 7.42
C SER A 61 -23.40 -14.87 5.92
N LEU A 62 -22.23 -14.98 5.32
CA LEU A 62 -22.08 -15.24 3.88
C LEU A 62 -21.73 -16.72 3.65
N GLY A 63 -22.21 -17.27 2.53
CA GLY A 63 -21.85 -18.63 2.11
C GLY A 63 -20.42 -18.72 1.59
N ALA A 64 -19.88 -19.94 1.49
CA ALA A 64 -18.49 -20.21 1.11
C ALA A 64 -18.08 -19.73 -0.31
N GLU A 65 -19.06 -19.45 -1.17
CA GLU A 65 -18.86 -18.96 -2.54
C GLU A 65 -18.57 -17.45 -2.59
N LEU A 66 -18.74 -16.74 -1.47
CA LEU A 66 -18.48 -15.30 -1.36
C LEU A 66 -17.18 -15.03 -0.59
N PRO A 67 -16.49 -13.92 -0.87
CA PRO A 67 -15.37 -13.47 -0.07
C PRO A 67 -15.76 -13.41 1.42
N PRO A 68 -14.83 -13.78 2.34
CA PRO A 68 -15.14 -13.87 3.76
C PRO A 68 -15.54 -12.51 4.34
N LEU A 69 -16.33 -12.55 5.41
CA LEU A 69 -16.63 -11.36 6.18
C LEU A 69 -15.42 -10.93 7.01
N LEU A 70 -15.07 -9.64 6.97
CA LEU A 70 -14.20 -9.06 7.98
C LEU A 70 -14.99 -8.85 9.26
N VAL A 71 -14.51 -9.44 10.35
CA VAL A 71 -15.04 -9.26 11.68
C VAL A 71 -13.98 -8.55 12.52
N GLY A 72 -14.31 -7.37 13.04
CA GLY A 72 -13.43 -6.62 13.94
C GLY A 72 -12.31 -5.82 13.26
N ALA A 73 -12.44 -5.54 11.96
CA ALA A 73 -11.59 -4.52 11.33
C ALA A 73 -11.92 -3.16 11.95
N LYS A 74 -10.93 -2.48 12.52
CA LYS A 74 -11.07 -1.08 12.91
C LYS A 74 -10.63 -0.24 11.73
N GLU A 75 -11.54 0.57 11.20
CA GLU A 75 -11.19 1.62 10.24
C GLU A 75 -10.03 2.45 10.79
N ALA A 76 -8.94 2.54 10.05
CA ALA A 76 -7.98 3.62 10.22
C ALA A 76 -8.51 4.86 9.50
N THR A 77 -9.69 5.33 9.90
CA THR A 77 -10.22 6.60 9.44
C THR A 77 -9.51 7.75 10.15
N THR A 78 -9.46 8.89 9.47
CA THR A 78 -8.76 10.12 9.86
C THR A 78 -9.14 10.69 11.23
N ASP A 79 -10.16 10.14 11.91
CA ASP A 79 -10.56 10.50 13.28
C ASP A 79 -9.68 9.85 14.37
N GLY A 80 -8.76 8.96 14.01
CA GLY A 80 -7.88 8.28 14.97
C GLY A 80 -6.52 8.93 15.23
N LEU A 81 -6.08 9.94 14.45
CA LEU A 81 -4.66 10.32 14.45
C LEU A 81 -4.29 11.80 14.36
N LEU A 82 -5.23 12.77 14.34
CA LEU A 82 -4.85 14.18 14.44
C LEU A 82 -5.89 15.02 15.22
N PRO A 83 -5.47 15.92 16.13
CA PRO A 83 -6.37 16.89 16.75
C PRO A 83 -6.85 17.88 15.69
N GLY A 84 -8.16 18.11 15.66
CA GLY A 84 -8.86 18.74 14.55
C GLY A 84 -8.40 20.14 14.15
N ARG A 85 -8.54 20.44 12.86
CA ARG A 85 -8.63 21.81 12.36
C ARG A 85 -9.79 21.91 11.37
N LYS A 86 -10.82 22.65 11.77
CA LYS A 86 -11.99 23.00 10.96
C LYS A 86 -11.58 23.86 9.76
N GLY A 87 -12.11 23.47 8.60
CA GLY A 87 -12.75 24.27 7.55
C GLY A 87 -12.13 25.60 7.09
N GLY A 88 -11.84 25.68 5.78
CA GLY A 88 -11.59 26.92 5.05
C GLY A 88 -11.41 26.67 3.55
N GLN A 89 -12.45 27.00 2.79
CA GLN A 89 -12.73 26.68 1.39
C GLN A 89 -12.18 27.72 0.39
N GLU A 90 -11.84 27.25 -0.83
CA GLU A 90 -11.79 27.95 -2.14
C GLU A 90 -10.71 29.04 -2.41
N GLY A 91 -10.12 29.19 -3.61
CA GLY A 91 -10.31 28.49 -4.89
C GLY A 91 -9.64 29.22 -6.07
N SER A 92 -9.41 28.47 -7.16
CA SER A 92 -9.20 28.87 -8.58
C SER A 92 -7.91 29.63 -8.97
N GLY A 93 -7.28 29.44 -10.12
CA GLY A 93 -7.53 28.62 -11.31
C GLY A 93 -6.72 29.21 -12.49
N ARG A 94 -6.34 28.41 -13.50
CA ARG A 94 -6.30 28.81 -14.93
C ARG A 94 -5.88 27.67 -15.86
N GLU A 95 -6.59 27.62 -16.99
CA GLU A 95 -6.62 26.64 -18.07
C GLU A 95 -5.58 26.93 -19.18
N GLY A 96 -5.36 25.96 -20.07
CA GLY A 96 -4.73 26.15 -21.38
C GLY A 96 -4.61 24.87 -22.24
N LYS A 97 -5.40 24.80 -23.33
CA LYS A 97 -5.46 23.83 -24.46
C LYS A 97 -4.10 23.68 -25.21
N ALA A 98 -3.82 22.78 -26.18
CA ALA A 98 -4.60 22.02 -27.17
C ALA A 98 -3.76 20.88 -27.83
N GLU A 99 -4.45 19.89 -28.43
CA GLU A 99 -4.25 19.20 -29.75
C GLU A 99 -2.82 18.86 -30.26
N GLY A 100 -2.49 17.72 -30.90
CA GLY A 100 -3.20 16.58 -31.47
C GLY A 100 -2.35 15.95 -32.60
N ARG A 101 -2.27 14.62 -32.72
CA ARG A 101 -2.14 13.81 -33.98
C ARG A 101 -1.68 12.37 -33.70
N ALA A 102 -2.47 11.42 -34.20
CA ALA A 102 -2.04 10.11 -34.72
C ALA A 102 -2.23 10.16 -36.27
N PRO A 103 -1.79 9.18 -37.11
CA PRO A 103 -2.27 7.79 -37.03
C PRO A 103 -1.28 6.67 -37.44
N ASP A 104 -1.70 5.42 -37.16
CA ASP A 104 -1.49 4.13 -37.86
C ASP A 104 -0.06 3.61 -38.15
N ASP A 105 0.26 2.30 -38.16
CA ASP A 105 -0.52 1.12 -38.54
C ASP A 105 0.18 -0.17 -38.02
N ARG A 106 -0.62 -1.20 -37.67
CA ARG A 106 -0.44 -2.67 -37.88
C ARG A 106 0.81 -3.40 -37.35
N ALA A 107 0.65 -4.41 -36.49
CA ALA A 107 0.55 -5.87 -36.78
C ALA A 107 1.65 -6.56 -35.92
N ASP A 108 1.60 -7.79 -35.40
CA ASP A 108 0.71 -8.93 -35.45
C ASP A 108 1.22 -9.97 -34.40
N THR A 109 0.29 -10.85 -33.99
CA THR A 109 0.41 -12.22 -33.47
C THR A 109 1.29 -12.69 -32.29
N GLY A 110 0.60 -13.45 -31.41
CA GLY A 110 1.06 -14.74 -30.86
C GLY A 110 1.48 -14.70 -29.37
N ALA A 111 1.12 -15.62 -28.47
CA ALA A 111 0.33 -16.84 -28.52
C ALA A 111 0.02 -17.26 -27.06
N ALA A 112 -1.01 -18.08 -26.88
CA ALA A 112 -1.51 -18.59 -25.60
C ALA A 112 -0.90 -19.95 -25.19
N ALA A 113 -0.86 -20.23 -23.88
CA ALA A 113 -1.00 -21.56 -23.24
C ALA A 113 -1.12 -21.32 -21.71
N LYS A 114 -2.17 -21.65 -20.94
CA LYS A 114 -2.99 -22.86 -20.67
C LYS A 114 -2.26 -24.08 -20.10
N GLY A 115 -2.65 -24.42 -18.86
CA GLY A 115 -2.70 -25.77 -18.27
C GLY A 115 -1.51 -26.13 -17.38
N LYS A 116 -1.63 -26.85 -16.26
CA LYS A 116 -2.73 -27.62 -15.66
C LYS A 116 -2.38 -27.93 -14.20
N ALA A 117 -3.44 -28.16 -13.42
CA ALA A 117 -3.41 -28.77 -12.09
C ALA A 117 -2.88 -30.21 -12.08
N GLY A 118 -2.32 -30.62 -10.94
CA GLY A 118 -2.00 -31.99 -10.57
C GLY A 118 -1.87 -32.09 -9.04
N ALA A 119 -2.57 -33.05 -8.46
CA ALA A 119 -2.97 -33.09 -7.05
C ALA A 119 -1.98 -33.76 -6.08
N SER A 120 -2.10 -33.33 -4.81
CA SER A 120 -2.04 -34.08 -3.54
C SER A 120 -0.70 -34.67 -3.07
N LYS A 121 -0.29 -34.25 -1.85
CA LYS A 121 -0.23 -35.17 -0.68
C LYS A 121 -0.15 -34.42 0.65
N THR A 122 -1.00 -34.87 1.56
CA THR A 122 -1.17 -34.48 2.96
C THR A 122 0.10 -34.78 3.77
N GLY A 123 0.62 -33.76 4.44
CA GLY A 123 1.65 -33.87 5.47
C GLY A 123 1.39 -32.79 6.51
N GLU A 124 1.20 -33.21 7.75
CA GLU A 124 0.95 -32.40 8.94
C GLU A 124 2.08 -31.38 9.13
N SER A 125 1.77 -30.08 9.03
CA SER A 125 2.75 -29.01 9.20
C SER A 125 2.34 -28.07 10.34
N GLU A 126 3.29 -27.85 11.24
CA GLU A 126 3.35 -26.76 12.24
C GLU A 126 2.89 -25.42 11.65
N PRO A 127 2.39 -24.47 12.48
CA PRO A 127 1.79 -23.22 12.00
C PRO A 127 2.72 -22.53 11.00
N GLN A 128 2.38 -22.70 9.72
CA GLN A 128 3.08 -22.10 8.60
C GLN A 128 2.82 -20.61 8.74
N VAL A 129 3.85 -19.87 9.16
CA VAL A 129 3.87 -18.41 9.07
C VAL A 129 3.49 -18.08 7.63
N SER A 130 2.35 -17.44 7.44
CA SER A 130 1.86 -17.09 6.12
C SER A 130 2.93 -16.24 5.45
N HIS A 131 3.65 -16.83 4.49
CA HIS A 131 4.41 -16.06 3.53
C HIS A 131 3.37 -15.27 2.74
N TYR A 132 3.06 -14.05 3.22
CA TYR A 132 2.52 -13.02 2.34
C TYR A 132 3.43 -13.02 1.11
N ASP A 133 2.87 -13.03 -0.10
CA ASP A 133 3.65 -12.75 -1.31
C ASP A 133 4.25 -11.35 -1.14
N SER A 134 5.42 -11.32 -0.50
CA SER A 134 6.05 -10.15 0.09
C SER A 134 6.89 -9.51 -1.00
N GLY A 135 6.23 -8.99 -2.04
CA GLY A 135 6.93 -8.36 -3.14
C GLY A 135 7.74 -7.18 -2.62
N THR A 136 9.03 -7.10 -2.92
CA THR A 136 9.81 -5.90 -2.64
C THR A 136 9.46 -4.80 -3.64
N LEU A 137 9.07 -3.62 -3.17
CA LEU A 137 8.87 -2.45 -4.05
C LEU A 137 10.21 -1.77 -4.32
N MET A 138 10.67 -1.82 -5.57
CA MET A 138 11.92 -1.18 -5.98
C MET A 138 11.67 0.14 -6.72
N ILE A 139 12.13 1.24 -6.12
CA ILE A 139 12.06 2.59 -6.66
C ILE A 139 13.44 3.00 -7.17
N LYS A 140 13.57 3.11 -8.50
CA LYS A 140 14.84 3.47 -9.15
C LYS A 140 15.11 4.98 -9.19
N ALA A 141 14.07 5.80 -8.98
CA ALA A 141 14.14 7.26 -9.05
C ALA A 141 14.23 7.91 -7.65
N PRO A 142 14.70 9.17 -7.54
CA PRO A 142 14.59 9.93 -6.30
C PRO A 142 13.12 10.20 -5.94
N ILE A 143 12.82 10.17 -4.63
CA ILE A 143 11.53 10.57 -4.08
C ILE A 143 11.61 12.06 -3.71
N ARG A 144 10.70 12.85 -4.27
CA ARG A 144 10.67 14.31 -4.17
C ARG A 144 9.75 14.75 -3.02
N SER A 145 9.97 15.98 -2.55
CA SER A 145 9.18 16.58 -1.48
C SER A 145 7.67 16.49 -1.77
N GLY A 146 6.88 16.17 -0.73
CA GLY A 146 5.45 15.98 -0.82
C GLY A 146 5.00 14.63 -1.36
N GLN A 147 5.92 13.77 -1.85
CA GLN A 147 5.56 12.42 -2.28
C GLN A 147 5.50 11.46 -1.09
N ALA A 148 4.46 10.63 -1.06
CA ALA A 148 4.28 9.56 -0.11
C ALA A 148 4.31 8.21 -0.82
N ILE A 149 5.15 7.29 -0.33
CA ILE A 149 5.23 5.90 -0.78
C ILE A 149 4.64 5.02 0.31
N MET A 150 3.65 4.22 -0.05
CA MET A 150 3.01 3.25 0.84
C MET A 150 3.15 1.86 0.22
N HIS A 151 3.75 0.94 0.95
CA HIS A 151 3.88 -0.46 0.53
C HIS A 151 3.46 -1.42 1.64
N ALA A 152 2.21 -1.88 1.54
CA ALA A 152 1.55 -2.69 2.58
C ALA A 152 1.96 -4.18 2.56
N HIS A 153 2.85 -4.60 1.65
CA HIS A 153 3.11 -6.01 1.38
C HIS A 153 4.61 -6.35 1.29
N GLY A 154 5.44 -5.74 2.13
CA GLY A 154 6.86 -6.11 2.26
C GLY A 154 7.80 -4.92 2.28
N ASP A 155 9.00 -5.15 1.77
CA ASP A 155 10.11 -4.19 1.84
C ASP A 155 10.03 -3.11 0.75
N VAL A 156 10.58 -1.93 1.02
CA VAL A 156 10.79 -0.86 0.05
C VAL A 156 12.27 -0.63 -0.16
N ILE A 157 12.72 -0.68 -1.41
CA ILE A 157 14.09 -0.36 -1.80
C ILE A 157 14.07 0.90 -2.67
N VAL A 158 14.86 1.90 -2.31
CA VAL A 158 15.03 3.15 -3.05
C VAL A 158 16.49 3.28 -3.49
N LEU A 159 16.73 3.30 -4.80
CA LEU A 159 18.07 3.55 -5.35
C LEU A 159 18.48 5.04 -5.34
N GLY A 160 17.49 5.93 -5.20
CA GLY A 160 17.68 7.38 -5.18
C GLY A 160 17.75 7.98 -3.78
N SER A 161 17.78 9.32 -3.74
CA SER A 161 17.59 10.07 -2.49
C SER A 161 16.11 10.25 -2.19
N VAL A 162 15.82 10.45 -0.91
CA VAL A 162 14.49 10.82 -0.39
C VAL A 162 14.58 12.25 0.09
N ALA A 163 13.79 13.15 -0.49
CA ALA A 163 13.80 14.56 -0.15
C ALA A 163 13.09 14.86 1.18
N SER A 164 13.39 16.02 1.76
CA SER A 164 12.65 16.53 2.93
C SER A 164 11.17 16.72 2.56
N GLY A 165 10.28 16.43 3.52
CA GLY A 165 8.83 16.40 3.31
C GLY A 165 8.33 15.22 2.47
N SER A 166 9.16 14.24 2.16
CA SER A 166 8.71 12.96 1.58
C SER A 166 8.44 11.94 2.68
N GLU A 167 7.65 10.92 2.36
CA GLU A 167 7.29 9.87 3.31
C GLU A 167 7.36 8.48 2.69
N ILE A 168 7.91 7.53 3.43
CA ILE A 168 7.93 6.11 3.06
C ILE A 168 7.36 5.31 4.21
N VAL A 169 6.32 4.54 3.95
CA VAL A 169 5.72 3.60 4.88
C VAL A 169 5.76 2.21 4.26
N ALA A 170 6.35 1.26 4.98
CA ALA A 170 6.50 -0.12 4.54
C ALA A 170 6.04 -1.10 5.63
N ALA A 171 5.36 -2.17 5.22
CA ALA A 171 5.06 -3.28 6.12
C ALA A 171 6.31 -4.08 6.49
N GLY A 172 7.32 -4.09 5.62
CA GLY A 172 8.64 -4.67 5.85
C GLY A 172 9.71 -3.61 6.15
N SER A 173 10.94 -3.92 5.75
CA SER A 173 12.11 -3.07 5.88
C SER A 173 12.17 -1.99 4.80
N ILE A 174 12.90 -0.90 5.07
CA ILE A 174 13.15 0.18 4.12
C ILE A 174 14.65 0.27 3.86
N HIS A 175 15.05 0.27 2.59
CA HIS A 175 16.44 0.44 2.18
C HIS A 175 16.56 1.67 1.29
N VAL A 176 17.31 2.66 1.72
CA VAL A 176 17.58 3.87 0.94
C VAL A 176 19.05 3.92 0.57
N TYR A 177 19.36 3.55 -0.67
CA TYR A 177 20.71 3.63 -1.21
C TYR A 177 21.09 5.06 -1.64
N GLY A 178 20.60 6.08 -0.95
CA GLY A 178 20.91 7.49 -1.14
C GLY A 178 20.86 8.26 0.18
N THR A 179 20.67 9.59 0.11
CA THR A 179 20.38 10.39 1.30
C THR A 179 18.91 10.26 1.66
N LEU A 180 18.61 9.89 2.90
CA LEU A 180 17.25 9.88 3.45
C LEU A 180 17.01 11.18 4.22
N ARG A 181 16.26 12.14 3.66
CA ARG A 181 15.91 13.41 4.34
C ARG A 181 14.47 13.44 4.87
N GLY A 182 13.56 12.68 4.27
CA GLY A 182 12.15 12.64 4.66
C GLY A 182 11.90 11.76 5.88
N ARG A 183 10.66 11.26 5.98
CA ARG A 183 10.21 10.32 7.02
C ARG A 183 10.22 8.89 6.49
N ALA A 184 10.68 7.94 7.31
CA ALA A 184 10.65 6.52 6.99
C ALA A 184 10.06 5.71 8.16
N SER A 185 9.02 4.93 7.87
CA SER A 185 8.30 4.10 8.83
C SER A 185 8.27 2.66 8.33
N ALA A 186 9.12 1.83 8.91
CA ALA A 186 9.22 0.40 8.60
C ALA A 186 8.39 -0.42 9.60
N GLY A 187 8.03 -1.64 9.20
CA GLY A 187 7.24 -2.53 10.05
C GLY A 187 5.86 -1.99 10.40
N ALA A 188 5.28 -1.13 9.55
CA ALA A 188 4.04 -0.39 9.84
C ALA A 188 2.80 -1.28 10.09
N LEU A 189 2.90 -2.59 9.85
CA LEU A 189 1.86 -3.59 10.10
C LEU A 189 2.27 -4.61 11.19
N GLY A 190 3.03 -4.19 12.21
CA GLY A 190 3.37 -5.06 13.35
C GLY A 190 4.66 -5.86 13.19
N ASN A 191 5.53 -5.50 12.23
CA ASN A 191 6.78 -6.23 12.00
C ASN A 191 7.92 -5.61 12.82
N THR A 192 8.06 -6.07 14.06
CA THR A 192 9.12 -5.66 15.00
C THR A 192 10.54 -5.98 14.51
N ALA A 193 10.68 -6.94 13.60
CA ALA A 193 11.97 -7.33 13.03
C ALA A 193 12.39 -6.47 11.82
N ALA A 194 11.51 -5.57 11.36
CA ALA A 194 11.79 -4.67 10.26
C ALA A 194 12.95 -3.71 10.60
N ARG A 195 13.64 -3.26 9.56
CA ARG A 195 14.79 -2.36 9.69
C ARG A 195 14.72 -1.22 8.69
N ILE A 196 15.34 -0.11 9.02
CA ILE A 196 15.58 0.98 8.06
C ILE A 196 17.08 1.10 7.83
N PHE A 197 17.50 1.03 6.57
CA PHE A 197 18.88 1.24 6.17
C PHE A 197 18.99 2.47 5.29
N CYS A 198 20.02 3.29 5.49
CA CYS A 198 20.35 4.31 4.51
C CYS A 198 21.85 4.59 4.40
N ARG A 199 22.30 5.07 3.24
CA ARG A 199 23.71 5.45 3.02
C ARG A 199 24.09 6.77 3.68
N ARG A 200 23.14 7.67 3.84
CA ARG A 200 23.34 8.93 4.56
C ARG A 200 22.04 9.34 5.24
N ASN A 201 22.06 9.28 6.57
CA ASN A 201 20.94 9.66 7.41
C ASN A 201 20.84 11.18 7.54
N GLU A 202 19.77 11.75 7.02
CA GLU A 202 19.39 13.14 7.24
C GLU A 202 17.89 13.21 7.60
N ALA A 203 17.33 12.11 8.12
CA ALA A 203 15.89 11.89 8.19
C ALA A 203 15.21 12.87 9.15
N GLU A 204 14.02 13.33 8.79
CA GLU A 204 13.13 14.05 9.70
C GLU A 204 12.63 13.13 10.83
N LEU A 205 12.38 11.86 10.49
CA LEU A 205 11.90 10.83 11.42
C LEU A 205 12.24 9.44 10.89
N LEU A 206 12.68 8.56 11.79
CA LEU A 206 12.76 7.11 11.55
C LEU A 206 11.82 6.40 12.53
N SER A 207 11.06 5.42 12.07
CA SER A 207 10.26 4.56 12.95
C SER A 207 10.26 3.10 12.53
N VAL A 208 10.18 2.23 13.53
CA VAL A 208 10.00 0.79 13.36
C VAL A 208 8.90 0.35 14.31
N ASP A 209 7.82 -0.20 13.77
CA ASP A 209 6.66 -0.69 14.54
C ASP A 209 6.15 0.32 15.59
N GLY A 210 5.98 1.58 15.17
CA GLY A 210 5.44 2.65 16.01
C GLY A 210 6.43 3.31 16.97
N TRP A 211 7.59 2.72 17.25
CA TRP A 211 8.69 3.40 17.94
C TRP A 211 9.40 4.33 16.97
N TYR A 212 9.63 5.58 17.37
CA TYR A 212 10.21 6.58 16.49
C TYR A 212 11.33 7.37 17.17
N ILE A 213 12.16 7.97 16.33
CA ILE A 213 13.20 8.94 16.69
C ILE A 213 13.14 10.11 15.71
N THR A 214 13.29 11.34 16.22
CA THR A 214 13.22 12.56 15.42
C THR A 214 14.61 13.08 15.01
N ALA A 215 14.63 14.05 14.10
CA ALA A 215 15.83 14.74 13.66
C ALA A 215 16.69 15.26 14.82
N GLU A 216 16.07 15.86 15.84
CA GLU A 216 16.75 16.46 16.99
C GLU A 216 17.50 15.42 17.81
N GLU A 217 16.93 14.24 17.99
CA GLU A 217 17.53 13.14 18.75
C GLU A 217 18.68 12.46 17.99
N MET A 218 18.68 12.54 16.65
CA MET A 218 19.73 12.00 15.79
C MET A 218 20.92 12.96 15.60
N GLU A 219 20.77 14.24 15.93
CA GLU A 219 21.78 15.28 15.74
C GLU A 219 23.06 14.99 16.54
N GLY A 220 24.22 15.13 15.89
CA GLY A 220 25.51 14.78 16.50
C GLY A 220 25.77 13.28 16.76
N VAL A 221 24.74 12.43 16.69
CA VAL A 221 24.84 10.98 16.95
C VAL A 221 24.97 10.21 15.63
N SER A 222 23.94 10.27 14.80
CA SER A 222 23.79 9.40 13.61
C SER A 222 23.57 10.17 12.31
N ARG A 223 23.25 11.47 12.36
CA ARG A 223 23.13 12.32 11.17
C ARG A 223 24.42 12.35 10.33
N GLY A 224 24.24 12.42 9.01
CA GLY A 224 25.29 12.43 8.01
C GLY A 224 25.97 11.07 7.78
N LYS A 225 25.68 10.04 8.59
CA LYS A 225 26.33 8.73 8.54
C LYS A 225 25.44 7.69 7.84
N PRO A 226 26.02 6.61 7.28
CA PRO A 226 25.24 5.43 6.94
C PRO A 226 24.74 4.75 8.22
N VAL A 227 23.48 4.32 8.24
CA VAL A 227 22.86 3.77 9.47
C VAL A 227 21.96 2.57 9.18
N GLN A 228 21.77 1.76 10.22
CA GLN A 228 20.62 0.87 10.39
C GLN A 228 19.79 1.34 11.60
N ALA A 229 18.47 1.34 11.46
CA ALA A 229 17.54 1.52 12.57
C ALA A 229 16.71 0.25 12.76
N PHE A 230 16.57 -0.21 14.00
CA PHE A 230 15.89 -1.46 14.36
C PHE A 230 15.46 -1.45 15.82
N LEU A 231 14.52 -2.31 16.19
CA LEU A 231 14.14 -2.49 17.59
C LEU A 231 15.12 -3.41 18.32
N ASP A 232 15.55 -3.00 19.51
CA ASP A 232 16.27 -3.85 20.45
C ASP A 232 15.64 -3.73 21.85
N GLY A 233 15.06 -4.81 22.33
CA GLY A 233 14.24 -4.82 23.55
C GLY A 233 13.02 -3.90 23.40
N GLU A 234 12.93 -2.92 24.29
CA GLU A 234 11.82 -1.95 24.33
C GLU A 234 12.20 -0.58 23.74
N GLY A 235 13.10 -0.54 22.74
CA GLY A 235 13.50 0.73 22.15
C GLY A 235 14.01 0.65 20.73
N LEU A 236 13.83 1.75 19.98
CA LEU A 236 14.44 1.95 18.67
C LEU A 236 15.91 2.30 18.83
N ARG A 237 16.79 1.51 18.21
CA ARG A 237 18.22 1.80 18.11
C ARG A 237 18.58 2.24 16.71
N VAL A 238 19.47 3.23 16.62
CA VAL A 238 20.06 3.69 15.37
C VAL A 238 21.57 3.52 15.46
N GLU A 239 22.11 2.58 14.69
CA GLU A 239 23.54 2.27 14.66
C GLU A 239 24.17 2.68 13.34
N THR A 240 25.41 3.16 13.41
CA THR A 240 26.17 3.49 12.20
C THR A 240 26.70 2.24 11.54
N LEU A 241 26.57 2.14 10.23
CA LEU A 241 27.17 1.05 9.45
C LEU A 241 28.63 1.41 9.13
N SER A 242 29.54 0.48 9.41
CA SER A 242 30.98 0.61 9.12
C SER A 242 31.31 0.32 7.66
#